data_AF-A0A0B7K859-F1
#
_entry.id   AF-A0A0B7K859-F1
#
_cell.length_a   1.000
_cell.length_b   1.000
_cell.length_c   1.000
_cell.angle_alpha   90.00
_cell.angle_beta   90.00
_cell.angle_gamma   90.00
#
_symmetry.space_group_name_H-M   'P 1'
#
loop_
_entity.id
_entity.type
_entity.pdbx_description
1 polymer ?
#
loop_
_entity_poly.entity_id
_entity_poly.type
_entity_poly.pdbx_seq_one_letter_code
_entity_poly.pdbx_strand_id
1 'polypeptide(L)'
;MASSVLQIVSPIKGAPKPIGPTNKKPMRPSNQLPQSLLDAARAIEKVPFHAEKHVTFQPPSRVYTMKEIGLEGCGISPIATSEPFQLFSQEAVQQCRAEIFSEPVLDKYQFSSTFTKNMIRGISAEDAPFVHALWKSPQVANAVSKVAGIELVPAFDYEIAHVNVLVNKDGEGEKAEDNVGFSWHYDSFPFVCVTMLSDCAGMTGGETALRTGDGEVRKVRGPTMGTAVILQGRYIEHAALKALGGQERTTMITPFRPKNPLIKDETVLTTCVAISDNSRLFYDYCLYRAELLQERMRLQAQWLREQKEAGAPFDTASVKKFIEEQREFLDTTLEQFI
;
A
#
# COMPACT_ATOMS: atom_id res chain seq x y z
N MET A 1 1.88 49.29 -6.13
CA MET A 1 1.66 48.77 -4.76
C MET A 1 0.63 47.65 -4.83
N ALA A 2 1.09 46.42 -4.93
CA ALA A 2 0.41 45.18 -4.52
C ALA A 2 1.46 44.07 -4.64
N SER A 3 2.39 44.08 -3.68
CA SER A 3 3.33 43.00 -3.46
C SER A 3 2.52 41.79 -2.99
N SER A 4 2.33 40.78 -3.84
CA SER A 4 1.82 39.49 -3.38
C SER A 4 2.97 38.80 -2.64
N VAL A 5 3.02 39.04 -1.34
CA VAL A 5 3.85 38.25 -0.43
C VAL A 5 3.31 36.82 -0.54
N LEU A 6 4.01 35.99 -1.31
CA LEU A 6 3.96 34.55 -1.18
C LEU A 6 4.17 34.26 0.30
N GLN A 7 3.09 33.87 0.99
CA GLN A 7 3.24 33.22 2.29
C GLN A 7 4.05 31.96 2.04
N ILE A 8 5.31 32.01 2.45
CA ILE A 8 6.18 30.86 2.56
C ILE A 8 5.54 29.97 3.63
N VAL A 9 4.66 29.08 3.20
CA VAL A 9 4.40 27.85 3.95
C VAL A 9 5.73 27.12 3.95
N SER A 10 6.35 26.97 5.13
CA SER A 10 7.60 26.21 5.27
C SER A 10 7.50 24.91 4.47
N PRO A 11 8.46 24.59 3.58
CA PRO A 11 8.45 23.34 2.87
C PRO A 11 8.50 22.22 3.91
N ILE A 12 7.51 21.35 3.82
CA ILE A 12 7.39 20.17 4.67
C ILE A 12 8.68 19.37 4.56
N LYS A 13 9.29 19.09 5.72
CA LYS A 13 10.38 18.11 5.87
C LYS A 13 9.96 16.82 5.16
N GLY A 14 10.82 16.24 4.34
CA GLY A 14 10.52 15.05 3.53
C GLY A 14 9.91 13.89 4.33
N ALA A 15 9.34 12.89 3.65
CA ALA A 15 8.61 11.79 4.29
C ALA A 15 9.36 11.19 5.50
N PRO A 16 8.67 10.96 6.64
CA PRO A 16 9.28 10.33 7.83
C PRO A 16 10.02 9.04 7.47
N LYS A 17 11.15 8.73 8.09
CA LYS A 17 11.84 7.45 7.80
C LYS A 17 11.10 6.30 8.49
N PRO A 18 10.63 5.28 7.75
CA PRO A 18 9.96 4.14 8.36
C PRO A 18 10.99 3.27 9.09
N ILE A 19 10.53 2.54 10.11
CA ILE A 19 11.37 1.58 10.85
C ILE A 19 11.01 0.18 10.34
N GLY A 20 12.00 -0.51 9.78
CA GLY A 20 11.83 -1.85 9.23
C GLY A 20 11.92 -2.96 10.29
N PRO A 21 11.55 -4.20 9.90
CA PRO A 21 11.75 -5.38 10.74
C PRO A 21 13.24 -5.56 11.08
N THR A 22 13.55 -6.08 12.27
CA THR A 22 14.94 -6.32 12.69
C THR A 22 15.52 -7.63 12.15
N ASN A 23 14.72 -8.38 11.39
CA ASN A 23 15.14 -9.60 10.71
C ASN A 23 16.28 -9.30 9.70
N LYS A 24 17.31 -10.16 9.69
CA LYS A 24 18.38 -10.07 8.69
C LYS A 24 18.04 -10.76 7.36
N LYS A 25 17.06 -11.66 7.38
CA LYS A 25 16.59 -12.44 6.21
C LYS A 25 15.14 -12.87 6.41
N PRO A 26 14.40 -13.16 5.33
CA PRO A 26 13.06 -13.73 5.43
C PRO A 26 13.08 -15.04 6.22
N MET A 27 12.08 -15.22 7.08
CA MET A 27 11.90 -16.43 7.86
C MET A 27 10.64 -17.14 7.41
N ARG A 28 10.61 -18.47 7.55
CA ARG A 28 9.37 -19.24 7.40
C ARG A 28 8.64 -19.30 8.75
N PRO A 29 7.29 -19.29 8.79
CA PRO A 29 6.56 -19.48 10.03
C PRO A 29 6.87 -20.83 10.67
N SER A 30 6.95 -20.88 12.01
CA SER A 30 7.11 -22.12 12.77
C SER A 30 5.78 -22.82 13.03
N ASN A 31 4.67 -22.08 12.97
CA ASN A 31 3.32 -22.61 13.18
C ASN A 31 2.61 -22.72 11.84
N GLN A 32 1.92 -23.84 11.64
CA GLN A 32 1.07 -24.02 10.46
C GLN A 32 -0.21 -23.18 10.59
N LEU A 33 -0.71 -22.73 9.44
CA LEU A 33 -2.05 -22.15 9.35
C LEU A 33 -3.12 -23.23 9.61
N PRO A 34 -4.31 -22.88 10.14
CA PRO A 34 -5.39 -23.82 10.34
C PRO A 34 -5.75 -24.58 9.06
N GLN A 35 -5.92 -25.90 9.16
CA GLN A 35 -6.28 -26.76 8.03
C GLN A 35 -7.60 -26.33 7.35
N SER A 36 -8.52 -25.74 8.12
CA SER A 36 -9.78 -25.19 7.60
C SER A 36 -9.58 -24.12 6.52
N LEU A 37 -8.49 -23.33 6.56
CA LEU A 37 -8.19 -22.34 5.52
C LEU A 37 -7.81 -23.00 4.19
N LEU A 38 -7.01 -24.07 4.26
CA LEU A 38 -6.59 -24.83 3.09
C LEU A 38 -7.78 -25.61 2.50
N ASP A 39 -8.59 -26.24 3.36
CA ASP A 39 -9.77 -27.00 2.91
C ASP A 39 -10.80 -26.08 2.25
N ALA A 40 -11.01 -24.88 2.79
CA ALA A 40 -11.86 -23.86 2.16
C ALA A 40 -11.30 -23.42 0.80
N ALA A 41 -9.99 -23.28 0.66
CA ALA A 41 -9.36 -22.94 -0.61
C ALA A 41 -9.52 -24.05 -1.67
N ARG A 42 -9.35 -25.32 -1.28
CA ARG A 42 -9.53 -26.49 -2.15
C ARG A 42 -10.97 -26.65 -2.65
N ALA A 43 -11.95 -26.23 -1.84
CA ALA A 43 -13.37 -26.36 -2.16
C ALA A 43 -13.82 -25.38 -3.27
N ILE A 44 -13.00 -24.38 -3.61
CA ILE A 44 -13.32 -23.38 -4.62
C ILE A 44 -12.71 -23.78 -5.97
N GLU A 45 -13.55 -23.96 -6.97
CA GLU A 45 -13.09 -24.02 -8.36
C GLU A 45 -12.57 -22.64 -8.77
N LYS A 46 -11.29 -22.58 -9.17
CA LYS A 46 -10.64 -21.33 -9.57
C LYS A 46 -11.13 -20.91 -10.96
N VAL A 47 -11.58 -19.67 -11.09
CA VAL A 47 -12.07 -19.10 -12.36
C VAL A 47 -11.26 -17.87 -12.77
N PRO A 48 -11.26 -17.47 -14.06
CA PRO A 48 -10.62 -16.23 -14.49
C PRO A 48 -11.25 -14.98 -13.88
N PHE A 49 -10.47 -13.91 -13.77
CA PHE A 49 -10.98 -12.61 -13.33
C PHE A 49 -11.81 -11.91 -14.42
N HIS A 50 -13.01 -11.46 -14.04
CA HIS A 50 -13.92 -10.63 -14.82
C HIS A 50 -14.31 -9.37 -14.03
N ALA A 51 -13.93 -8.18 -14.51
CA ALA A 51 -14.07 -6.94 -13.76
C ALA A 51 -15.53 -6.60 -13.45
N GLU A 52 -16.43 -6.83 -14.40
CA GLU A 52 -17.87 -6.64 -14.32
C GLU A 52 -18.55 -7.49 -13.24
N LYS A 53 -17.92 -8.62 -12.86
CA LYS A 53 -18.43 -9.56 -11.86
C LYS A 53 -17.75 -9.37 -10.50
N HIS A 54 -16.46 -9.06 -10.52
CA HIS A 54 -15.60 -9.10 -9.34
C HIS A 54 -15.36 -7.74 -8.72
N VAL A 55 -15.50 -6.64 -9.48
CA VAL A 55 -15.34 -5.28 -8.97
C VAL A 55 -16.72 -4.68 -8.73
N THR A 56 -17.09 -4.50 -7.47
CA THR A 56 -18.41 -4.00 -7.05
C THR A 56 -18.27 -2.68 -6.30
N PHE A 57 -17.49 -1.76 -6.89
CA PHE A 57 -17.11 -0.52 -6.22
C PHE A 57 -18.33 0.33 -5.80
N GLN A 58 -18.36 0.70 -4.52
CA GLN A 58 -19.24 1.74 -3.99
C GLN A 58 -18.35 2.70 -3.19
N PRO A 59 -18.46 4.03 -3.37
CA PRO A 59 -17.61 4.98 -2.68
C PRO A 59 -17.82 4.93 -1.15
N PRO A 60 -16.82 5.30 -0.34
CA PRO A 60 -16.98 5.39 1.10
C PRO A 60 -18.01 6.44 1.48
N SER A 61 -18.62 6.28 2.65
CA SER A 61 -19.50 7.29 3.24
C SER A 61 -18.74 8.58 3.58
N ARG A 62 -17.45 8.47 3.87
CA ARG A 62 -16.57 9.60 4.18
C ARG A 62 -15.11 9.31 3.83
N VAL A 63 -14.42 10.37 3.42
CA VAL A 63 -12.95 10.44 3.40
C VAL A 63 -12.47 11.43 4.46
N TYR A 64 -11.29 11.19 5.01
CA TYR A 64 -10.63 12.09 5.94
C TYR A 64 -9.48 12.78 5.23
N THR A 65 -9.39 14.10 5.33
CA THR A 65 -8.34 14.87 4.65
C THR A 65 -7.06 14.98 5.49
N MET A 66 -5.91 15.17 4.84
CA MET A 66 -4.64 15.51 5.51
C MET A 66 -4.80 16.77 6.38
N LYS A 67 -5.60 17.73 5.92
CA LYS A 67 -5.95 18.93 6.69
C LYS A 67 -6.71 18.63 7.97
N GLU A 68 -7.75 17.78 7.92
CA GLU A 68 -8.54 17.39 9.09
C GLU A 68 -7.70 16.72 10.18
N ILE A 69 -6.64 16.02 9.80
CA ILE A 69 -5.72 15.35 10.73
C ILE A 69 -4.49 16.21 11.08
N GLY A 70 -4.44 17.47 10.67
CA GLY A 70 -3.35 18.39 11.01
C GLY A 70 -2.03 18.14 10.27
N LEU A 71 -2.07 17.44 9.15
CA LEU A 71 -0.91 17.11 8.29
C LEU A 71 -1.05 17.74 6.89
N GLU A 72 -1.70 18.92 6.78
CA GLU A 72 -1.92 19.60 5.49
C GLU A 72 -0.59 19.81 4.73
N GLY A 73 -0.61 19.48 3.44
CA GLY A 73 0.56 19.54 2.56
C GLY A 73 1.51 18.35 2.67
N CYS A 74 1.40 17.52 3.71
CA CYS A 74 2.16 16.28 3.77
C CYS A 74 1.57 15.29 2.75
N GLY A 75 2.42 14.48 2.13
CA GLY A 75 1.98 13.46 1.20
C GLY A 75 1.78 13.92 -0.23
N ILE A 76 1.11 13.08 -1.02
CA ILE A 76 0.88 13.29 -2.46
C ILE A 76 -0.58 13.57 -2.80
N SER A 77 -1.46 13.54 -1.80
CA SER A 77 -2.90 13.75 -1.96
C SER A 77 -3.47 14.55 -0.79
N PRO A 78 -4.55 15.32 -1.00
CA PRO A 78 -5.32 15.91 0.10
C PRO A 78 -6.03 14.88 0.98
N ILE A 79 -6.21 13.62 0.54
CA ILE A 79 -6.93 12.57 1.26
C ILE A 79 -5.97 11.76 2.12
N ALA A 80 -6.17 11.75 3.43
CA ALA A 80 -5.39 10.95 4.37
C ALA A 80 -5.81 9.47 4.36
N THR A 81 -7.12 9.22 4.51
CA THR A 81 -7.70 7.88 4.57
C THR A 81 -9.20 7.91 4.26
N SER A 82 -9.87 6.76 4.30
CA SER A 82 -11.31 6.63 4.08
C SER A 82 -11.98 5.76 5.13
N GLU A 83 -13.29 5.95 5.31
CA GLU A 83 -14.14 4.87 5.82
C GLU A 83 -14.08 3.66 4.88
N PRO A 84 -14.44 2.45 5.34
CA PRO A 84 -14.54 1.27 4.49
C PRO A 84 -15.49 1.50 3.31
N PHE A 85 -15.07 1.03 2.14
CA PHE A 85 -15.85 1.13 0.91
C PHE A 85 -15.89 -0.22 0.18
N GLN A 86 -17.03 -0.55 -0.42
CA GLN A 86 -17.14 -1.80 -1.18
C GLN A 86 -16.18 -1.74 -2.37
N LEU A 87 -15.37 -2.78 -2.56
CA LEU A 87 -14.45 -2.85 -3.70
C LEU A 87 -14.62 -4.15 -4.48
N PHE A 88 -14.72 -5.29 -3.79
CA PHE A 88 -14.80 -6.60 -4.42
C PHE A 88 -16.06 -7.36 -4.05
N SER A 89 -16.59 -8.15 -4.97
CA SER A 89 -17.70 -9.05 -4.66
C SER A 89 -17.25 -10.16 -3.70
N GLN A 90 -18.21 -10.82 -3.05
CA GLN A 90 -17.91 -11.97 -2.19
C GLN A 90 -17.23 -13.10 -2.97
N GLU A 91 -17.62 -13.32 -4.22
CA GLU A 91 -16.98 -14.31 -5.09
C GLU A 91 -15.51 -13.95 -5.37
N ALA A 92 -15.21 -12.67 -5.62
CA ALA A 92 -13.85 -12.22 -5.81
C ALA A 92 -12.98 -12.45 -4.56
N VAL A 93 -13.55 -12.21 -3.37
CA VAL A 93 -12.89 -12.55 -2.10
C VAL A 93 -12.61 -14.05 -2.00
N GLN A 94 -13.56 -14.90 -2.38
CA GLN A 94 -13.38 -16.36 -2.36
C GLN A 94 -12.28 -16.82 -3.33
N GLN A 95 -12.24 -16.27 -4.55
CA GLN A 95 -11.20 -16.56 -5.52
C GLN A 95 -9.81 -16.11 -5.03
N CYS A 96 -9.71 -14.89 -4.47
CA CYS A 96 -8.47 -14.43 -3.85
C CYS A 96 -8.00 -15.38 -2.74
N ARG A 97 -8.90 -15.79 -1.83
CA ARG A 97 -8.58 -16.74 -0.76
C ARG A 97 -8.16 -18.10 -1.31
N ALA A 98 -8.82 -18.59 -2.36
CA ALA A 98 -8.51 -19.88 -2.99
C ALA A 98 -7.11 -19.92 -3.61
N GLU A 99 -6.63 -18.79 -4.15
CA GLU A 99 -5.25 -18.68 -4.61
C GLU A 99 -4.27 -18.50 -3.44
N ILE A 100 -4.53 -17.53 -2.54
CA ILE A 100 -3.65 -17.17 -1.42
C ILE A 100 -3.35 -18.35 -0.50
N PHE A 101 -4.36 -19.16 -0.17
CA PHE A 101 -4.22 -20.31 0.73
C PHE A 101 -3.97 -21.64 0.02
N SER A 102 -3.70 -21.63 -1.27
CA SER A 102 -3.29 -22.85 -1.98
C SER A 102 -1.89 -23.28 -1.56
N GLU A 103 -1.65 -24.58 -1.54
CA GLU A 103 -0.39 -25.18 -1.12
C GLU A 103 0.81 -24.65 -1.92
N PRO A 104 0.76 -24.56 -3.27
CA PRO A 104 1.87 -24.00 -4.04
C PRO A 104 2.20 -22.56 -3.63
N VAL A 105 1.18 -21.78 -3.25
CA VAL A 105 1.39 -20.40 -2.82
C VAL A 105 1.99 -20.36 -1.41
N LEU A 106 1.46 -21.12 -0.46
CA LEU A 106 1.98 -21.15 0.90
C LEU A 106 3.43 -21.66 0.94
N ASP A 107 3.73 -22.73 0.19
CA ASP A 107 5.06 -23.32 0.11
C ASP A 107 6.11 -22.34 -0.40
N LYS A 108 5.77 -21.51 -1.38
CA LYS A 108 6.71 -20.54 -1.99
C LYS A 108 6.74 -19.20 -1.26
N TYR A 109 5.59 -18.67 -0.88
CA TYR A 109 5.40 -17.24 -0.55
C TYR A 109 5.05 -16.95 0.90
N GLN A 110 4.87 -17.96 1.76
CA GLN A 110 4.56 -17.74 3.18
C GLN A 110 5.83 -17.45 4.01
N PHE A 111 5.83 -16.33 4.73
CA PHE A 111 6.94 -15.87 5.57
C PHE A 111 6.46 -15.41 6.96
N SER A 112 7.42 -15.19 7.85
CA SER A 112 7.23 -14.61 9.19
C SER A 112 8.30 -13.56 9.49
N SER A 113 8.00 -12.63 10.39
CA SER A 113 8.90 -11.58 10.87
C SER A 113 8.63 -11.23 12.32
N THR A 114 9.40 -10.30 12.87
CA THR A 114 9.12 -9.72 14.19
C THR A 114 7.81 -8.91 14.23
N PHE A 115 7.29 -8.45 13.08
CA PHE A 115 6.02 -7.72 13.00
C PHE A 115 4.82 -8.62 12.73
N THR A 116 4.97 -9.62 11.87
CA THR A 116 3.88 -10.52 11.49
C THR A 116 4.29 -11.98 11.62
N LYS A 117 3.53 -12.76 12.39
CA LYS A 117 3.79 -14.21 12.54
C LYS A 117 3.48 -15.02 11.28
N ASN A 118 2.53 -14.56 10.45
CA ASN A 118 2.19 -15.18 9.17
C ASN A 118 1.86 -14.10 8.13
N MET A 119 2.65 -14.05 7.07
CA MET A 119 2.42 -13.20 5.91
C MET A 119 2.66 -13.99 4.63
N ILE A 120 2.01 -13.60 3.54
CA ILE A 120 2.19 -14.19 2.21
C ILE A 120 2.50 -13.03 1.26
N ARG A 121 3.64 -13.05 0.59
CA ARG A 121 4.10 -11.89 -0.21
C ARG A 121 5.03 -12.28 -1.34
N GLY A 122 5.10 -11.41 -2.35
CA GLY A 122 5.85 -11.69 -3.58
C GLY A 122 5.19 -12.75 -4.46
N ILE A 123 3.87 -12.95 -4.33
CA ILE A 123 3.14 -13.97 -5.09
C ILE A 123 3.25 -13.64 -6.59
N SER A 124 3.60 -14.61 -7.43
CA SER A 124 3.70 -14.39 -8.88
C SER A 124 2.33 -14.41 -9.55
N ALA A 125 2.24 -13.81 -10.73
CA ALA A 125 1.04 -13.90 -11.57
C ALA A 125 0.77 -15.32 -12.09
N GLU A 126 1.79 -16.19 -12.11
CA GLU A 126 1.64 -17.60 -12.48
C GLU A 126 0.94 -18.41 -11.38
N ASP A 127 1.31 -18.17 -10.11
CA ASP A 127 0.76 -18.90 -8.97
C ASP A 127 -0.56 -18.32 -8.45
N ALA A 128 -0.85 -17.03 -8.73
CA ALA A 128 -2.10 -16.36 -8.38
C ALA A 128 -2.61 -15.43 -9.51
N PRO A 129 -3.00 -15.98 -10.67
CA PRO A 129 -3.42 -15.20 -11.82
C PRO A 129 -4.67 -14.36 -11.57
N PHE A 130 -5.64 -14.84 -10.77
CA PHE A 130 -6.83 -14.07 -10.43
C PHE A 130 -6.47 -12.82 -9.61
N VAL A 131 -5.69 -12.99 -8.54
CA VAL A 131 -5.26 -11.89 -7.66
C VAL A 131 -4.49 -10.82 -8.45
N HIS A 132 -3.57 -11.24 -9.33
CA HIS A 132 -2.80 -10.31 -10.17
C HIS A 132 -3.69 -9.59 -11.18
N ALA A 133 -4.56 -10.30 -11.90
CA ALA A 133 -5.49 -9.70 -12.85
C ALA A 133 -6.43 -8.69 -12.17
N LEU A 134 -6.90 -9.02 -10.96
CA LEU A 134 -7.75 -8.17 -10.15
C LEU A 134 -7.06 -6.87 -9.76
N TRP A 135 -5.84 -6.91 -9.21
CA TRP A 135 -5.14 -5.68 -8.81
C TRP A 135 -4.56 -4.86 -9.97
N LYS A 136 -4.28 -5.49 -11.12
CA LYS A 136 -3.87 -4.80 -12.35
C LYS A 136 -5.03 -4.26 -13.18
N SER A 137 -6.28 -4.57 -12.78
CA SER A 137 -7.47 -4.11 -13.47
C SER A 137 -7.59 -2.57 -13.46
N PRO A 138 -7.83 -1.93 -14.62
CA PRO A 138 -8.12 -0.50 -14.68
C PRO A 138 -9.31 -0.08 -13.80
N GLN A 139 -10.31 -0.95 -13.66
CA GLN A 139 -11.49 -0.70 -12.83
C GLN A 139 -11.12 -0.53 -11.35
N VAL A 140 -10.22 -1.38 -10.85
CA VAL A 140 -9.71 -1.29 -9.46
C VAL A 140 -8.83 -0.06 -9.29
N ALA A 141 -7.90 0.18 -10.21
CA ALA A 141 -7.04 1.37 -10.17
C ALA A 141 -7.86 2.67 -10.19
N ASN A 142 -8.90 2.75 -11.01
CA ASN A 142 -9.79 3.89 -11.08
C ASN A 142 -10.62 4.08 -9.81
N ALA A 143 -11.14 2.98 -9.22
CA ALA A 143 -11.87 3.02 -7.97
C ALA A 143 -11.00 3.55 -6.82
N VAL A 144 -9.79 3.00 -6.65
CA VAL A 144 -8.82 3.44 -5.62
C VAL A 144 -8.41 4.88 -5.86
N SER A 145 -8.10 5.27 -7.10
CA SER A 145 -7.75 6.65 -7.47
C SER A 145 -8.86 7.64 -7.14
N LYS A 146 -10.12 7.27 -7.40
CA LYS A 146 -11.28 8.11 -7.09
C LYS A 146 -11.40 8.39 -5.59
N VAL A 147 -11.18 7.38 -4.75
CA VAL A 147 -11.21 7.56 -3.29
C VAL A 147 -9.98 8.33 -2.81
N ALA A 148 -8.81 8.09 -3.41
CA ALA A 148 -7.56 8.73 -3.05
C ALA A 148 -7.47 10.20 -3.49
N GLY A 149 -8.35 10.67 -4.38
CA GLY A 149 -8.31 12.04 -4.88
C GLY A 149 -7.11 12.36 -5.79
N ILE A 150 -6.42 11.32 -6.28
CA ILE A 150 -5.27 11.40 -7.19
C ILE A 150 -5.21 10.12 -8.04
N GLU A 151 -4.74 10.21 -9.27
CA GLU A 151 -4.50 9.01 -10.09
C GLU A 151 -3.35 8.17 -9.55
N LEU A 152 -3.65 6.91 -9.26
CA LEU A 152 -2.75 5.92 -8.69
C LEU A 152 -2.64 4.68 -9.59
N VAL A 153 -1.48 4.03 -9.52
CA VAL A 153 -1.24 2.69 -10.07
C VAL A 153 -0.59 1.82 -9.00
N PRO A 154 -0.76 0.47 -9.03
CA PRO A 154 -0.01 -0.41 -8.15
C PRO A 154 1.48 -0.09 -8.19
N ALA A 155 2.16 -0.14 -7.05
CA ALA A 155 3.55 0.32 -6.94
C ALA A 155 4.47 -0.43 -7.92
N PHE A 156 4.52 -1.75 -7.79
CA PHE A 156 5.18 -2.70 -8.69
C PHE A 156 4.74 -4.13 -8.32
N ASP A 157 5.02 -5.09 -9.20
CA ASP A 157 4.41 -6.42 -9.20
C ASP A 157 4.67 -7.23 -7.92
N TYR A 158 5.90 -7.23 -7.39
CA TYR A 158 6.26 -7.98 -6.19
C TYR A 158 5.40 -7.64 -4.96
N GLU A 159 4.92 -6.39 -4.84
CA GLU A 159 4.13 -5.92 -3.70
C GLU A 159 2.62 -6.02 -3.92
N ILE A 160 2.17 -6.53 -5.07
CA ILE A 160 0.76 -6.83 -5.28
C ILE A 160 0.32 -7.89 -4.27
N ALA A 161 -0.77 -7.58 -3.55
CA ALA A 161 -1.43 -8.48 -2.63
C ALA A 161 -0.52 -9.06 -1.53
N HIS A 162 0.23 -8.21 -0.83
CA HIS A 162 0.82 -8.58 0.45
C HIS A 162 -0.29 -8.99 1.43
N VAL A 163 -0.27 -10.21 1.92
CA VAL A 163 -1.29 -10.75 2.83
C VAL A 163 -0.72 -10.86 4.24
N ASN A 164 -1.46 -10.37 5.22
CA ASN A 164 -1.22 -10.65 6.63
C ASN A 164 -2.32 -11.55 7.17
N VAL A 165 -1.94 -12.61 7.88
CA VAL A 165 -2.87 -13.59 8.48
C VAL A 165 -2.66 -13.61 9.99
N LEU A 166 -3.66 -13.14 10.74
CA LEU A 166 -3.69 -13.28 12.19
C LEU A 166 -4.70 -14.37 12.54
N VAL A 167 -4.25 -15.42 13.24
CA VAL A 167 -5.13 -16.50 13.71
C VAL A 167 -5.38 -16.27 15.19
N ASN A 168 -6.66 -16.21 15.59
CA ASN A 168 -7.02 -16.10 16.99
C ASN A 168 -6.90 -17.48 17.63
N LYS A 169 -6.18 -17.57 18.76
CA LYS A 169 -6.24 -18.74 19.62
C LYS A 169 -7.30 -18.49 20.67
N ASP A 170 -8.23 -19.42 20.85
CA ASP A 170 -9.24 -19.34 21.89
C ASP A 170 -8.56 -19.13 23.27
N GLY A 171 -8.93 -18.04 23.97
CA GLY A 171 -8.66 -17.89 25.41
C GLY A 171 -7.46 -17.03 25.86
N GLU A 172 -6.65 -16.45 24.98
CA GLU A 172 -5.60 -15.50 25.40
C GLU A 172 -6.15 -14.06 25.42
N GLY A 173 -6.88 -13.73 26.49
CA GLY A 173 -7.18 -12.34 26.84
C GLY A 173 -5.96 -11.71 27.51
N GLU A 174 -5.32 -10.73 26.87
CA GLU A 174 -4.16 -10.03 27.45
C GLU A 174 -4.16 -8.50 27.23
N LYS A 175 -3.23 -7.84 27.93
CA LYS A 175 -3.27 -6.49 28.54
C LYS A 175 -3.41 -5.32 27.56
N ALA A 176 -3.79 -4.16 28.11
CA ALA A 176 -4.15 -2.95 27.35
C ALA A 176 -3.04 -2.39 26.42
N GLU A 177 -1.76 -2.64 26.69
CA GLU A 177 -0.63 -2.27 25.82
C GLU A 177 -0.44 -3.23 24.63
N ASP A 178 -0.97 -4.46 24.74
CA ASP A 178 -1.00 -5.48 23.69
C ASP A 178 -2.22 -5.35 22.76
N ASN A 179 -3.00 -4.27 22.85
CA ASN A 179 -4.21 -4.04 22.03
C ASN A 179 -3.91 -3.69 20.56
N VAL A 180 -2.65 -3.69 20.16
CA VAL A 180 -2.20 -3.35 18.81
C VAL A 180 -1.89 -4.65 18.06
N GLY A 181 -2.57 -4.88 16.93
CA GLY A 181 -2.35 -6.03 16.05
C GLY A 181 -1.13 -5.83 15.15
N PHE A 182 -0.82 -4.58 14.80
CA PHE A 182 0.40 -4.16 14.10
C PHE A 182 0.90 -2.85 14.70
N SER A 183 2.14 -2.85 15.22
CA SER A 183 2.75 -1.74 15.98
C SER A 183 2.70 -0.41 15.22
N TRP A 184 2.76 0.71 15.94
CA TRP A 184 2.89 2.05 15.34
C TRP A 184 4.06 2.11 14.33
N HIS A 185 3.76 2.51 13.10
CA HIS A 185 4.74 2.58 12.02
C HIS A 185 4.32 3.57 10.93
N TYR A 186 5.26 3.81 10.02
CA TYR A 186 5.00 4.38 8.69
C TYR A 186 5.21 3.30 7.65
N ASP A 187 4.44 3.35 6.57
CA ASP A 187 4.65 2.47 5.43
C ASP A 187 5.87 2.91 4.61
N SER A 188 6.33 2.00 3.76
CA SER A 188 7.32 2.28 2.73
C SER A 188 6.72 2.93 1.48
N PHE A 189 5.40 2.92 1.30
CA PHE A 189 4.72 3.34 0.06
C PHE A 189 3.78 4.53 0.26
N PRO A 190 3.68 5.47 -0.70
CA PRO A 190 2.85 6.67 -0.59
C PRO A 190 1.39 6.38 -0.22
N PHE A 191 0.81 5.36 -0.84
CA PHE A 191 -0.54 4.89 -0.56
C PHE A 191 -0.57 3.38 -0.39
N VAL A 192 -1.52 2.91 0.42
CA VAL A 192 -1.92 1.51 0.50
C VAL A 192 -3.43 1.39 0.38
N CYS A 193 -3.88 0.31 -0.25
CA CYS A 193 -5.27 -0.15 -0.21
C CYS A 193 -5.32 -1.46 0.57
N VAL A 194 -6.01 -1.45 1.72
CA VAL A 194 -6.14 -2.60 2.61
C VAL A 194 -7.52 -3.18 2.44
N THR A 195 -7.61 -4.40 1.92
CA THR A 195 -8.84 -5.15 1.69
C THR A 195 -8.99 -6.24 2.74
N MET A 196 -10.19 -6.40 3.29
CA MET A 196 -10.48 -7.52 4.21
C MET A 196 -10.96 -8.75 3.45
N LEU A 197 -10.31 -9.89 3.68
CA LEU A 197 -10.68 -11.18 3.11
C LEU A 197 -11.37 -12.11 4.10
N SER A 198 -11.24 -11.87 5.40
CA SER A 198 -11.94 -12.67 6.42
C SER A 198 -13.38 -12.22 6.60
N ASP A 199 -14.24 -13.17 6.93
CA ASP A 199 -15.56 -12.85 7.45
C ASP A 199 -15.40 -12.21 8.83
N CYS A 200 -15.88 -10.97 8.95
CA CYS A 200 -15.81 -10.22 10.20
C CYS A 200 -17.06 -10.37 11.07
N ALA A 201 -17.97 -11.29 10.73
CA ALA A 201 -19.13 -11.59 11.56
C ALA A 201 -18.70 -11.97 12.99
N GLY A 202 -19.21 -11.22 13.98
CA GLY A 202 -18.87 -11.43 15.39
C GLY A 202 -17.48 -10.91 15.80
N MET A 203 -16.73 -10.26 14.91
CA MET A 203 -15.50 -9.57 15.26
C MET A 203 -15.79 -8.18 15.83
N THR A 204 -15.07 -7.80 16.89
CA THR A 204 -15.11 -6.46 17.49
C THR A 204 -13.71 -5.87 17.53
N GLY A 205 -13.59 -4.56 17.31
CA GLY A 205 -12.29 -3.90 17.16
C GLY A 205 -11.73 -4.00 15.73
N GLY A 206 -10.40 -3.96 15.59
CA GLY A 206 -9.75 -4.01 14.28
C GLY A 206 -9.67 -2.68 13.54
N GLU A 207 -9.95 -1.57 14.22
CA GLU A 207 -9.81 -0.22 13.69
C GLU A 207 -8.35 0.12 13.36
N THR A 208 -8.17 1.07 12.44
CA THR A 208 -6.87 1.68 12.20
C THR A 208 -6.75 2.92 13.07
N ALA A 209 -5.79 2.92 13.99
CA ALA A 209 -5.40 4.09 14.76
C ALA A 209 -4.39 4.93 13.97
N LEU A 210 -4.62 6.23 13.91
CA LEU A 210 -3.80 7.23 13.22
C LEU A 210 -3.31 8.24 14.23
N ARG A 211 -2.04 8.63 14.15
CA ARG A 211 -1.52 9.78 14.90
C ARG A 211 -1.71 11.05 14.07
N THR A 212 -2.43 12.01 14.60
CA THR A 212 -2.68 13.32 13.98
C THR A 212 -1.49 14.27 14.22
N GLY A 213 -1.43 15.38 13.48
CA GLY A 213 -0.35 16.36 13.57
C GLY A 213 -0.21 17.08 14.91
N ASP A 214 -1.27 17.07 15.73
CA ASP A 214 -1.28 17.52 17.13
C ASP A 214 -0.85 16.42 18.13
N GLY A 215 -0.55 15.20 17.65
CA GLY A 215 -0.10 14.07 18.44
C GLY A 215 -1.21 13.17 18.98
N GLU A 216 -2.48 13.55 18.81
CA GLU A 216 -3.65 12.79 19.22
C GLU A 216 -3.84 11.51 18.40
N VAL A 217 -4.59 10.55 18.96
CA VAL A 217 -4.91 9.29 18.28
C VAL A 217 -6.35 9.32 17.80
N ARG A 218 -6.55 9.20 16.48
CA ARG A 218 -7.87 9.02 15.88
C ARG A 218 -8.02 7.59 15.37
N LYS A 219 -9.19 6.98 15.63
CA LYS A 219 -9.52 5.65 15.13
C LYS A 219 -10.46 5.77 13.94
N VAL A 220 -10.14 5.07 12.87
CA VAL A 220 -10.98 4.94 11.69
C VAL A 220 -11.41 3.50 11.56
N ARG A 221 -12.67 3.29 11.16
CA ARG A 221 -13.24 1.95 11.07
C ARG A 221 -12.42 1.09 10.10
N GLY A 222 -12.11 -0.14 10.53
CA GLY A 222 -11.44 -1.12 9.67
C GLY A 222 -12.38 -1.73 8.63
N PRO A 223 -11.85 -2.30 7.53
CA PRO A 223 -12.66 -2.94 6.51
C PRO A 223 -13.30 -4.24 7.01
N THR A 224 -14.49 -4.54 6.48
CA THR A 224 -15.16 -5.85 6.55
C THR A 224 -14.98 -6.60 5.23
N MET A 225 -15.27 -7.90 5.20
CA MET A 225 -15.09 -8.76 4.01
C MET A 225 -15.51 -8.09 2.69
N GLY A 226 -14.60 -8.04 1.72
CA GLY A 226 -14.82 -7.46 0.37
C GLY A 226 -14.79 -5.93 0.30
N THR A 227 -14.74 -5.25 1.44
CA THR A 227 -14.50 -3.81 1.52
C THR A 227 -13.01 -3.50 1.66
N ALA A 228 -12.65 -2.27 1.34
CA ALA A 228 -11.30 -1.75 1.46
C ALA A 228 -11.27 -0.41 2.18
N VAL A 229 -10.08 -0.06 2.69
CA VAL A 229 -9.73 1.28 3.15
C VAL A 229 -8.45 1.71 2.44
N ILE A 230 -8.32 3.01 2.16
CA ILE A 230 -7.06 3.58 1.67
C ILE A 230 -6.37 4.36 2.77
N LEU A 231 -5.04 4.47 2.71
CA LEU A 231 -4.26 5.25 3.65
C LEU A 231 -2.99 5.80 2.99
N GLN A 232 -2.65 7.06 3.28
CA GLN A 232 -1.34 7.66 2.96
C GLN A 232 -0.26 7.21 3.97
N GLY A 233 -0.01 5.89 4.04
CA GLY A 233 0.76 5.27 5.13
C GLY A 233 2.22 5.71 5.23
N ARG A 234 2.85 6.17 4.13
CA ARG A 234 4.19 6.79 4.15
C ARG A 234 4.27 8.03 5.04
N TYR A 235 3.14 8.72 5.18
CA TYR A 235 3.04 10.08 5.73
C TYR A 235 2.31 10.13 7.07
N ILE A 236 1.57 9.08 7.42
CA ILE A 236 0.73 9.02 8.62
C ILE A 236 1.22 7.87 9.48
N GLU A 237 1.66 8.18 10.70
CA GLU A 237 1.99 7.13 11.67
C GLU A 237 0.70 6.42 12.07
N HIS A 238 0.68 5.10 11.94
CA HIS A 238 -0.53 4.35 12.15
C HIS A 238 -0.27 2.97 12.75
N ALA A 239 -1.33 2.39 13.31
CA ALA A 239 -1.34 1.06 13.90
C ALA A 239 -2.69 0.41 13.63
N ALA A 240 -2.69 -0.88 13.29
CA ALA A 240 -3.93 -1.65 13.25
C ALA A 240 -4.19 -2.21 14.64
N LEU A 241 -5.36 -1.94 15.20
CA LEU A 241 -5.76 -2.48 16.50
C LEU A 241 -6.13 -3.96 16.38
N LYS A 242 -5.97 -4.72 17.46
CA LYS A 242 -6.44 -6.11 17.49
C LYS A 242 -7.95 -6.15 17.34
N ALA A 243 -8.43 -7.21 16.69
CA ALA A 243 -9.83 -7.55 16.68
C ALA A 243 -10.03 -8.80 17.56
N LEU A 244 -11.10 -8.81 18.34
CA LEU A 244 -11.53 -9.93 19.18
C LEU A 244 -12.69 -10.66 18.50
N GLY A 245 -12.72 -11.98 18.64
CA GLY A 245 -13.69 -12.84 17.96
C GLY A 245 -13.28 -13.19 16.52
N GLY A 246 -14.00 -14.13 15.90
CA GLY A 246 -13.64 -14.71 14.60
C GLY A 246 -12.50 -15.74 14.69
N GLN A 247 -12.39 -16.62 13.69
CA GLN A 247 -11.32 -17.63 13.64
C GLN A 247 -9.99 -17.01 13.25
N GLU A 248 -10.02 -16.08 12.29
CA GLU A 248 -8.86 -15.44 11.71
C GLU A 248 -9.16 -14.03 11.17
N ARG A 249 -8.12 -13.22 11.02
CA ARG A 249 -8.15 -11.93 10.34
C ARG A 249 -7.14 -11.94 9.21
N THR A 250 -7.62 -12.05 7.98
CA THR A 250 -6.82 -12.04 6.76
C THR A 250 -7.04 -10.73 6.01
N THR A 251 -5.98 -9.93 5.90
CA THR A 251 -5.98 -8.68 5.13
C THR A 251 -5.07 -8.81 3.92
N MET A 252 -5.55 -8.36 2.77
CA MET A 252 -4.78 -8.24 1.53
C MET A 252 -4.48 -6.78 1.26
N ILE A 253 -3.20 -6.44 1.15
CA ILE A 253 -2.69 -5.08 1.03
C ILE A 253 -1.98 -4.94 -0.31
N THR A 254 -2.36 -3.94 -1.09
CA THR A 254 -1.62 -3.56 -2.30
C THR A 254 -1.21 -2.10 -2.19
N PRO A 255 0.08 -1.77 -2.27
CA PRO A 255 0.55 -0.40 -2.28
C PRO A 255 0.40 0.23 -3.66
N PHE A 256 0.25 1.55 -3.65
CA PHE A 256 0.06 2.37 -4.84
C PHE A 256 1.04 3.54 -4.86
N ARG A 257 1.40 3.95 -6.07
CA ARG A 257 2.21 5.14 -6.37
C ARG A 257 1.45 6.06 -7.32
N PRO A 258 1.80 7.36 -7.39
CA PRO A 258 1.18 8.25 -8.35
C PRO A 258 1.41 7.77 -9.78
N LYS A 259 0.36 7.83 -10.60
CA LYS A 259 0.42 7.50 -12.02
C LYS A 259 1.20 8.55 -12.82
N ASN A 260 1.02 9.82 -12.46
CA ASN A 260 1.74 10.92 -13.10
C ASN A 260 3.22 10.87 -12.70
N PRO A 261 4.14 10.71 -13.66
CA PRO A 261 5.56 10.57 -13.37
C PRO A 261 6.18 11.82 -12.75
N LEU A 262 5.58 12.99 -12.91
CA LEU A 262 6.08 14.25 -12.37
C LEU A 262 5.66 14.51 -10.91
N ILE A 263 4.76 13.68 -10.37
CA ILE A 263 4.41 13.74 -8.94
C ILE A 263 5.51 13.04 -8.15
N LYS A 264 5.79 13.55 -6.95
CA LYS A 264 6.79 12.99 -6.06
C LYS A 264 6.44 11.53 -5.72
N ASP A 265 7.44 10.67 -5.81
CA ASP A 265 7.34 9.26 -5.42
C ASP A 265 8.40 8.99 -4.34
N GLU A 266 7.94 8.94 -3.08
CA GLU A 266 8.77 8.70 -1.89
C GLU A 266 8.73 7.24 -1.44
N THR A 267 8.49 6.32 -2.39
CA THR A 267 8.59 4.88 -2.15
C THR A 267 10.01 4.51 -1.74
N VAL A 268 10.11 3.87 -0.58
CA VAL A 268 11.33 3.23 -0.05
C VAL A 268 11.06 1.73 0.09
N LEU A 269 12.02 0.95 0.59
CA LEU A 269 11.86 -0.50 0.81
C LEU A 269 12.13 -0.93 2.26
N THR A 270 12.32 0.01 3.18
CA THR A 270 12.78 -0.24 4.56
C THR A 270 11.92 -1.28 5.29
N THR A 271 10.60 -1.26 5.12
CA THR A 271 9.70 -2.24 5.77
C THR A 271 9.61 -3.57 5.02
N CYS A 272 10.12 -3.65 3.79
CA CYS A 272 9.95 -4.79 2.89
C CYS A 272 11.21 -5.65 2.75
N VAL A 273 12.41 -5.08 2.66
CA VAL A 273 13.65 -5.82 2.34
C VAL A 273 13.86 -7.01 3.29
N ALA A 274 13.78 -6.78 4.60
CA ALA A 274 14.03 -7.80 5.62
C ALA A 274 13.08 -9.02 5.56
N ILE A 275 11.96 -8.90 4.85
CA ILE A 275 10.90 -9.91 4.77
C ILE A 275 10.67 -10.43 3.34
N SER A 276 11.55 -10.08 2.38
CA SER A 276 11.44 -10.39 0.94
C SER A 276 12.47 -11.35 0.40
N ASP A 277 12.09 -12.06 -0.67
CA ASP A 277 13.08 -12.44 -1.67
C ASP A 277 13.62 -11.16 -2.33
N ASN A 278 14.81 -10.76 -1.89
CA ASN A 278 15.45 -9.53 -2.33
C ASN A 278 15.74 -9.50 -3.82
N SER A 279 16.07 -10.64 -4.44
CA SER A 279 16.37 -10.67 -5.87
C SER A 279 15.15 -10.23 -6.66
N ARG A 280 14.01 -10.86 -6.38
CA ARG A 280 12.74 -10.55 -7.05
C ARG A 280 12.20 -9.16 -6.71
N LEU A 281 12.28 -8.77 -5.43
CA LEU A 281 11.91 -7.43 -4.99
C LEU A 281 12.69 -6.36 -5.74
N PHE A 282 14.03 -6.51 -5.83
CA PHE A 282 14.88 -5.53 -6.47
C PHE A 282 14.74 -5.50 -7.98
N TYR A 283 14.48 -6.63 -8.65
CA TYR A 283 14.18 -6.61 -10.09
C TYR A 283 12.97 -5.72 -10.39
N ASP A 284 11.85 -5.95 -9.72
CA ASP A 284 10.63 -5.16 -9.95
C ASP A 284 10.81 -3.71 -9.52
N TYR A 285 11.45 -3.48 -8.36
CA TYR A 285 11.73 -2.13 -7.88
C TYR A 285 12.62 -1.34 -8.86
N CYS A 286 13.74 -1.90 -9.27
CA CYS A 286 14.65 -1.23 -10.21
C CYS A 286 13.99 -0.99 -11.56
N LEU A 287 13.21 -1.95 -12.05
CA LEU A 287 12.53 -1.85 -13.34
C LEU A 287 11.58 -0.63 -13.35
N TYR A 288 10.67 -0.52 -12.39
CA TYR A 288 9.74 0.62 -12.40
C TYR A 288 10.46 1.95 -12.17
N ARG A 289 11.52 1.99 -11.34
CA ARG A 289 12.30 3.22 -11.10
C ARG A 289 12.98 3.68 -12.38
N ALA A 290 13.53 2.74 -13.16
CA ALA A 290 14.15 3.02 -14.45
C ALA A 290 13.14 3.50 -15.50
N GLU A 291 11.97 2.85 -15.59
CA GLU A 291 10.88 3.26 -16.48
C GLU A 291 10.35 4.66 -16.11
N LEU A 292 10.24 4.97 -14.81
CA LEU A 292 9.81 6.29 -14.35
C LEU A 292 10.83 7.37 -14.75
N LEU A 293 12.12 7.12 -14.57
CA LEU A 293 13.18 8.04 -15.00
C LEU A 293 13.18 8.24 -16.51
N GLN A 294 12.99 7.16 -17.29
CA GLN A 294 12.86 7.25 -18.74
C GLN A 294 11.72 8.19 -19.13
N GLU A 295 10.55 8.03 -18.52
CA GLU A 295 9.38 8.86 -18.83
C GLU A 295 9.57 10.32 -18.39
N ARG A 296 10.16 10.57 -17.22
CA ARG A 296 10.49 11.92 -16.75
C ARG A 296 11.44 12.64 -17.71
N MET A 297 12.49 11.97 -18.15
CA MET A 297 13.45 12.53 -19.12
C MET A 297 12.79 12.79 -20.48
N ARG A 298 11.90 11.89 -20.92
CA ARG A 298 11.11 12.07 -22.15
C ARG A 298 10.25 13.33 -22.07
N LEU A 299 9.54 13.54 -20.95
CA LEU A 299 8.71 14.73 -20.72
C LEU A 299 9.54 16.02 -20.65
N GLN A 300 10.70 15.99 -19.98
CA GLN A 300 11.60 17.15 -19.93
C GLN A 300 12.12 17.51 -21.33
N ALA A 301 12.50 16.53 -22.15
CA ALA A 301 12.95 16.75 -23.52
C ALA A 301 11.82 17.34 -24.38
N GLN A 302 10.58 16.89 -24.20
CA GLN A 302 9.41 17.44 -24.87
C GLN A 302 9.21 18.91 -24.48
N TRP A 303 9.18 19.22 -23.18
CA TRP A 303 9.04 20.59 -22.67
C TRP A 303 10.12 21.53 -23.23
N LEU A 304 11.38 21.09 -23.27
CA LEU A 304 12.48 21.89 -23.84
C LEU A 304 12.27 22.22 -25.34
N ARG A 305 11.71 21.29 -26.12
CA ARG A 305 11.39 21.55 -27.54
C ARG A 305 10.27 22.58 -27.65
N GLU A 306 9.20 22.43 -26.87
CA GLU A 306 8.08 23.36 -26.85
C GLU A 306 8.52 24.78 -26.46
N GLN A 307 9.39 24.92 -25.45
CA GLN A 307 9.95 26.22 -25.07
C GLN A 307 10.78 26.84 -26.21
N LYS A 308 11.60 26.03 -26.88
CA LYS A 308 12.42 26.50 -28.01
C LYS A 308 11.56 26.93 -29.20
N GLU A 309 10.53 26.16 -29.54
CA GLU A 309 9.58 26.47 -30.62
C GLU A 309 8.78 27.75 -30.33
N ALA A 310 8.44 28.00 -29.06
CA ALA A 310 7.80 29.22 -28.62
C ALA A 310 8.73 30.45 -28.58
N GLY A 311 10.04 30.29 -28.85
CA GLY A 311 11.03 31.36 -28.76
C GLY A 311 11.30 31.85 -27.34
N ALA A 312 10.94 31.05 -26.32
CA ALA A 312 11.18 31.40 -24.92
C ALA A 312 12.69 31.38 -24.62
N PRO A 313 13.19 32.28 -23.74
CA PRO A 313 14.56 32.20 -23.25
C PRO A 313 14.75 30.89 -22.48
N PHE A 314 15.98 30.34 -22.51
CA PHE A 314 16.30 29.11 -21.79
C PHE A 314 16.21 29.33 -20.27
N ASP A 315 15.30 28.60 -19.61
CA ASP A 315 15.13 28.65 -18.16
C ASP A 315 16.09 27.68 -17.45
N THR A 316 17.30 28.19 -17.21
CA THR A 316 18.34 27.46 -16.46
C THR A 316 17.89 27.02 -15.07
N ALA A 317 17.04 27.80 -14.40
CA ALA A 317 16.61 27.51 -13.03
C ALA A 317 15.68 26.30 -12.99
N SER A 318 14.69 26.24 -13.89
CA SER A 318 13.77 25.10 -13.99
C SER A 318 14.50 23.81 -14.41
N VAL A 319 15.43 23.89 -15.37
CA VAL A 319 16.22 22.73 -15.79
C VAL A 319 17.12 22.22 -14.66
N LYS A 320 17.78 23.12 -13.92
CA LYS A 320 18.59 22.74 -12.75
C LYS A 320 17.75 22.03 -11.69
N LYS A 321 16.58 22.57 -11.36
CA LYS A 321 15.65 21.97 -10.39
C LYS A 321 15.23 20.56 -10.82
N PHE A 322 14.86 20.36 -12.09
CA PHE A 322 14.50 19.05 -12.60
C PHE A 322 15.66 18.03 -12.46
N ILE A 323 16.88 18.44 -12.77
CA ILE A 323 18.08 17.58 -12.65
C ILE A 323 18.34 17.23 -11.18
N GLU A 324 18.22 18.19 -10.27
CA GLU A 324 18.37 17.97 -8.83
C GLU A 324 17.34 16.97 -8.30
N GLU A 325 16.08 17.06 -8.73
CA GLU A 325 15.03 16.10 -8.38
C GLU A 325 15.34 14.68 -8.89
N GLN A 326 15.93 14.53 -10.08
CA GLN A 326 16.30 13.21 -10.60
C GLN A 326 17.52 12.63 -9.88
N ARG A 327 18.45 13.48 -9.46
CA ARG A 327 19.57 13.07 -8.63
C ARG A 327 19.08 12.57 -7.26
N GLU A 328 18.19 13.30 -6.59
CA GLU A 328 17.61 12.86 -5.30
C GLU A 328 16.86 11.52 -5.45
N PHE A 329 16.15 11.34 -6.57
CA PHE A 329 15.47 10.09 -6.89
C PHE A 329 16.45 8.92 -7.04
N LEU A 330 17.57 9.12 -7.73
CA LEU A 330 18.62 8.11 -7.86
C LEU A 330 19.31 7.81 -6.52
N ASP A 331 19.64 8.84 -5.75
CA ASP A 331 20.25 8.70 -4.42
C ASP A 331 19.33 7.91 -3.48
N THR A 332 18.03 8.23 -3.44
CA THR A 332 17.03 7.46 -2.67
C THR A 332 16.95 6.00 -3.11
N THR A 333 17.04 5.75 -4.42
CA THR A 333 17.04 4.37 -4.97
C THR A 333 18.28 3.62 -4.49
N LEU A 334 19.45 4.25 -4.57
CA LEU A 334 20.73 3.68 -4.14
C LEU A 334 20.72 3.32 -2.64
N GLU A 335 20.11 4.16 -1.80
CA GLU A 335 19.97 3.92 -0.37
C GLU A 335 19.15 2.66 -0.02
N GLN A 336 18.38 2.10 -0.97
CA GLN A 336 17.57 0.89 -0.70
C GLN A 336 18.35 -0.43 -0.83
N PHE A 337 19.55 -0.41 -1.42
CA PHE A 337 20.40 -1.59 -1.53
C PHE A 337 21.34 -1.65 -0.32
N ILE A 338 20.90 -2.33 0.74
CA ILE A 338 21.63 -2.51 2.01
C ILE A 338 22.16 -3.94 2.13
#